data_AF-A0A7G1IIL0-F1
#
_entry.id   AF-A0A7G1IIL0-F1
#
_cell.length_a   1.000
_cell.length_b   1.000
_cell.length_c   1.000
_cell.angle_alpha   90.00
_cell.angle_beta   90.00
_cell.angle_gamma   90.00
#
_symmetry.space_group_name_H-M   'P 1'
#
loop_
_entity.id
_entity.type
_entity.pdbx_description
1 polymer ?
#
loop_
_entity_poly.entity_id
_entity_poly.type
_entity_poly.pdbx_seq_one_letter_code
_entity_poly.pdbx_strand_id
1 'polypeptide(L)' 'MVIKTVESGKMTKDLAILIGPQQGWLNSEEFLDAIAENLEKRLVG' A
#
# COMPACT_ATOMS: atom_id res chain seq x y z
N MET A 1 9.00 4.39 -2.12
CA MET A 1 7.72 4.92 -1.57
C MET A 1 6.64 3.88 -1.78
N VAL A 2 6.35 3.52 -3.04
CA VAL A 2 5.41 2.42 -3.38
C VAL A 2 5.86 1.06 -2.82
N ILE A 3 7.12 0.66 -3.04
CA ILE A 3 7.65 -0.62 -2.54
C ILE A 3 7.47 -0.74 -1.01
N LYS A 4 7.82 0.31 -0.26
CA LYS A 4 7.63 0.34 1.21
C LYS A 4 6.18 0.24 1.63
N THR A 5 5.26 0.87 0.89
CA THR A 5 3.81 0.75 1.14
C THR A 5 3.38 -0.71 0.98
N VAL A 6 3.80 -1.39 -0.09
CA VAL A 6 3.51 -2.81 -0.33
C VAL A 6 4.14 -3.72 0.74
N GLU A 7 5.41 -3.49 1.08
CA GLU A 7 6.12 -4.23 2.14
C GLU A 7 5.46 -4.07 3.52
N SER A 8 4.74 -2.95 3.75
CA SER A 8 3.95 -2.72 4.96
C SER A 8 2.58 -3.41 4.97
N GLY A 9 2.26 -4.21 3.95
CA GLY A 9 0.99 -4.93 3.83
C GLY A 9 -0.13 -4.11 3.17
N LYS A 10 0.12 -2.87 2.76
CA LYS A 10 -0.83 -2.01 2.03
C LYS A 10 -0.61 -2.20 0.52
N MET A 11 -1.49 -2.95 -0.14
CA MET A 11 -1.39 -3.27 -1.56
C MET A 11 -2.76 -3.48 -2.20
N THR A 12 -2.81 -3.50 -3.53
CA THR A 12 -4.04 -3.81 -4.27
C THR A 12 -4.29 -5.32 -4.36
N LYS A 13 -5.52 -5.69 -4.73
CA LYS A 13 -5.99 -7.07 -4.80
C LYS A 13 -5.08 -8.00 -5.62
N ASP A 14 -4.55 -7.49 -6.73
CA ASP A 14 -3.72 -8.29 -7.64
C ASP A 14 -2.45 -8.80 -6.97
N LEU A 15 -1.83 -7.98 -6.11
CA LEU A 15 -0.65 -8.37 -5.34
C LEU A 15 -1.01 -9.24 -4.14
N ALA A 16 -2.13 -8.97 -3.47
CA ALA A 16 -2.58 -9.74 -2.31
C ALA A 16 -2.87 -11.21 -2.66
N ILE A 17 -3.43 -11.48 -3.84
CA ILE A 17 -3.70 -12.85 -4.31
C ILE A 17 -2.41 -13.67 -4.47
N LEU A 18 -1.28 -13.03 -4.78
CA LEU A 18 0.02 -13.71 -4.87
C LEU A 18 0.58 -14.13 -3.51
N ILE A 19 0.14 -13.48 -2.42
CA ILE A 19 0.58 -13.78 -1.05
C ILE A 19 -0.27 -14.91 -0.45
N GLY A 20 -1.61 -14.81 -0.57
CA GLY A 20 -2.51 -15.85 -0.09
C GLY A 20 -3.94 -15.36 0.20
N PRO A 21 -4.87 -16.29 0.46
CA PRO A 21 -6.30 -16.00 0.53
C PRO A 21 -6.72 -15.16 1.75
N GLN A 22 -5.88 -15.05 2.77
CA GLN A 22 -6.14 -14.26 3.98
C GLN A 22 -5.52 -12.85 3.92
N GLN A 23 -4.77 -12.53 2.86
CA GLN A 23 -4.13 -11.24 2.73
C GLN A 23 -5.18 -10.16 2.41
N GLY A 24 -5.33 -9.19 3.31
CA GLY A 24 -6.13 -8.00 3.08
C GLY A 24 -5.54 -7.15 1.94
N TRP A 25 -6.41 -6.39 1.28
CA TRP A 25 -6.04 -5.49 0.19
C TRP A 25 -6.84 -4.20 0.28
N LEU A 26 -6.32 -3.17 -0.40
CA LEU A 26 -6.92 -1.84 -0.51
C LEU A 26 -7.50 -1.65 -1.91
N ASN A 27 -8.59 -0.89 -2.00
CA ASN A 27 -9.05 -0.40 -3.29
C ASN A 27 -8.09 0.66 -3.86
N SER A 28 -8.32 1.10 -5.10
CA SER A 28 -7.41 2.01 -5.79
C SER A 28 -7.20 3.35 -5.08
N GLU A 29 -8.27 3.93 -4.53
CA GLU A 29 -8.19 5.22 -3.82
C GLU A 29 -7.44 5.06 -2.49
N GLU A 30 -7.80 4.05 -1.70
CA GLU A 30 -7.14 3.74 -0.42
C GLU A 30 -5.63 3.46 -0.58
N PHE A 31 -5.24 2.79 -1.67
CA PHE A 31 -3.83 2.53 -1.95
C PHE A 31 -3.07 3.82 -2.33
N LEU A 32 -3.69 4.72 -3.11
CA LEU A 32 -3.11 6.02 -3.43
C LEU A 32 -2.99 6.90 -2.19
N ASP A 33 -4.00 6.91 -1.32
CA ASP A 33 -3.95 7.62 -0.04
C ASP A 33 -2.82 7.11 0.85
N ALA A 34 -2.62 5.79 0.92
CA ALA A 34 -1.52 5.19 1.66
C ALA A 34 -0.13 5.59 1.11
N ILE A 35 -0.02 5.79 -0.22
CA ILE A 35 1.21 6.31 -0.83
C ILE A 35 1.39 7.80 -0.49
N ALA A 36 0.32 8.59 -0.57
CA ALA A 36 0.34 10.02 -0.26
C ALA A 36 0.74 10.27 1.20
N GLU A 37 0.15 9.54 2.14
CA GLU A 37 0.50 9.59 3.57
C GLU A 37 2.01 9.30 3.79
N ASN A 38 2.54 8.29 3.09
CA ASN A 38 3.96 7.94 3.16
C ASN A 38 4.87 8.96 2.46
N LEU A 39 4.36 9.67 1.46
CA LEU A 39 5.06 10.77 0.79
C LEU A 39 5.15 12.00 1.70
N GLU A 40 4.03 12.43 2.28
CA GLU A 40 3.96 13.58 3.19
C GLU A 40 4.90 13.40 4.37
N LYS A 41 4.87 12.24 5.03
CA LYS A 41 5.79 11.91 6.14
C LYS A 41 7.26 12.02 5.77
N ARG A 42 7.61 11.85 4.49
CA ARG A 42 8.99 11.96 3.98
C ARG A 42 9.38 13.37 3.56
N LEU A 43 8.41 14.21 3.17
CA LEU A 43 8.64 15.60 2.74
C LEU A 43 8.63 16.59 3.90
N VAL A 44 7.95 16.26 5.01
CA VAL A 44 7.94 17.05 6.24
C VAL A 44 9.17 16.72 7.12
N GLY A 45 10.23 16.15 6.51
CA GLY A 45 11.51 15.82 7.15
C GLY A 45 12.63 16.77 6.74
#